data_AF-A0A3M5ELW4-F1
#
_entry.id   AF-A0A3M5ELW4-F1
#
_cell.length_a   1.000
_cell.length_b   1.000
_cell.length_c   1.000
_cell.angle_alpha   90.00
_cell.angle_beta   90.00
_cell.angle_gamma   90.00
#
_symmetry.space_group_name_H-M   'P 1'
#
loop_
_entity.id
_entity.type
_entity.pdbx_description
1 polymer ?
#
loop_
_entity_poly.entity_id
_entity_poly.type
_entity_poly.pdbx_seq_one_letter_code
_entity_poly.pdbx_strand_id
1 'polypeptide(L)'
;MLARDSLVQAGLPDNPYARQLRNGFRWLRFEKELENEFREFLSWNSLMQRRAAIGVAFLIWALFIVADWMMVDIRLHPSLFEQLLGVRLGMIGLLLVVWPAAFLPSLRKVGDAIAPYCLLLINLAVLACDVLFEWHGVPRFTQLGATLGILAVFFPLGLAFWACVRLALLCLALNLAVFLLFGGEENLRTNLLNTLYNGLVVLICSFALYLQDYAQREQFLGRRLLGMMAEQDSLTGLVNRRYYELLAQRALEQGAREEKGVALILVDVDDFKAYNDHYGHPAGDAALRQLGVVLRQGARRPLDIAAWAGRSSPCCSTTARRATPWPSPSACGRRWRR
;
A
#
# COMPACT_ATOMS: atom_id res chain seq x y z
N MET A 1 -8.97 13.79 10.10
CA MET A 1 -10.26 14.50 10.29
C MET A 1 -10.32 15.80 9.49
N LEU A 2 -9.47 16.80 9.73
CA LEU A 2 -9.52 18.09 9.02
C LEU A 2 -9.41 18.01 7.47
N ALA A 3 -8.70 17.02 6.92
CA ALA A 3 -8.58 16.81 5.46
C ALA A 3 -9.81 16.14 4.82
N ARG A 4 -10.54 15.32 5.59
CA ARG A 4 -11.76 14.66 5.11
C ARG A 4 -12.90 15.65 5.01
N ASP A 5 -13.05 16.52 5.99
CA ASP A 5 -14.13 17.51 6.02
C ASP A 5 -13.94 18.60 4.95
N SER A 6 -12.70 19.04 4.71
CA SER A 6 -12.39 20.00 3.64
C SER A 6 -12.59 19.42 2.24
N LEU A 7 -12.21 18.16 2.00
CA LEU A 7 -12.45 17.49 0.74
C LEU A 7 -13.94 17.22 0.51
N VAL A 8 -14.67 16.75 1.52
CA VAL A 8 -16.12 16.50 1.40
C VAL A 8 -16.91 17.80 1.16
N GLN A 9 -16.49 18.92 1.75
CA GLN A 9 -17.10 20.23 1.51
C GLN A 9 -16.79 20.82 0.12
N ALA A 10 -15.70 20.41 -0.53
CA ALA A 10 -15.27 20.94 -1.84
C ALA A 10 -16.09 20.43 -3.05
N GLY A 11 -17.22 19.75 -2.85
CA GLY A 11 -18.04 19.25 -3.96
C GLY A 11 -17.35 18.16 -4.77
N LEU A 12 -16.89 17.09 -4.10
CA LEU A 12 -16.20 15.97 -4.74
C LEU A 12 -17.00 15.42 -5.93
N PRO A 13 -16.38 15.24 -7.11
CA PRO A 13 -17.03 14.60 -8.26
C PRO A 13 -17.50 13.19 -7.88
N ASP A 14 -18.66 12.78 -8.41
CA ASP A 14 -19.26 11.49 -8.03
C ASP A 14 -18.48 10.32 -8.63
N ASN A 15 -17.66 9.69 -7.79
CA ASN A 15 -16.77 8.59 -8.15
C ASN A 15 -16.67 7.59 -6.97
N PRO A 16 -16.22 6.34 -7.19
CA PRO A 16 -16.20 5.32 -6.13
C PRO A 16 -15.33 5.70 -4.92
N TYR A 17 -14.23 6.43 -5.13
CA TYR A 17 -13.35 6.88 -4.04
C TYR A 17 -14.00 7.94 -3.14
N ALA A 18 -14.69 8.91 -3.75
CA ALA A 18 -15.43 9.96 -3.05
C ALA A 18 -16.62 9.37 -2.28
N ARG A 19 -17.36 8.43 -2.91
CA ARG A 19 -18.45 7.69 -2.24
C ARG A 19 -17.93 6.90 -1.03
N GLN A 20 -16.84 6.15 -1.18
CA GLN A 20 -16.24 5.43 -0.06
C GLN A 20 -15.78 6.36 1.06
N LEU A 21 -15.16 7.50 0.73
CA LEU A 21 -14.70 8.47 1.75
C LEU A 21 -15.88 9.11 2.51
N ARG A 22 -16.99 9.41 1.81
CA ARG A 22 -18.24 9.92 2.41
C ARG A 22 -18.89 8.88 3.33
N ASN A 23 -19.01 7.63 2.87
CA ASN A 23 -19.58 6.52 3.62
C ASN A 23 -18.70 6.12 4.82
N GLY A 24 -17.40 6.41 4.76
CA GLY A 24 -16.42 6.00 5.75
C GLY A 24 -16.11 4.50 5.70
N PHE A 25 -15.25 4.05 6.62
CA PHE A 25 -14.74 2.67 6.63
C PHE A 25 -14.30 2.25 8.05
N ARG A 26 -15.19 2.42 9.04
CA ARG A 26 -14.91 2.14 10.46
C ARG A 26 -14.48 0.68 10.73
N TRP A 27 -14.92 -0.25 9.89
CA TRP A 27 -14.57 -1.67 9.99
C TRP A 27 -13.33 -2.06 9.18
N LEU A 28 -12.59 -1.07 8.65
CA LEU A 28 -11.38 -1.26 7.84
C LEU A 28 -11.61 -2.21 6.65
N ARG A 29 -12.73 -2.00 5.96
CA ARG A 29 -13.08 -2.68 4.71
C ARG A 29 -13.71 -1.69 3.77
N PHE A 30 -13.27 -1.71 2.52
CA PHE A 30 -13.90 -1.01 1.42
C PHE A 30 -14.92 -1.90 0.70
N GLU A 31 -15.64 -1.31 -0.25
CA GLU A 31 -16.36 -2.05 -1.28
C GLU A 31 -15.40 -2.98 -2.05
N LYS A 32 -15.91 -4.13 -2.51
CA LYS A 32 -15.09 -5.28 -2.95
C LYS A 32 -14.05 -4.92 -4.02
N GLU A 33 -14.42 -4.12 -5.01
CA GLU A 33 -13.52 -3.70 -6.09
C GLU A 33 -12.41 -2.79 -5.56
N LEU A 34 -12.77 -1.81 -4.74
CA LEU A 34 -11.83 -0.86 -4.15
C LEU A 34 -10.91 -1.53 -3.12
N GLU A 35 -11.41 -2.52 -2.38
CA GLU A 35 -10.62 -3.32 -1.45
C GLU A 35 -9.54 -4.12 -2.18
N ASN A 36 -9.85 -4.68 -3.35
CA ASN A 36 -8.85 -5.38 -4.17
C ASN A 36 -7.75 -4.42 -4.64
N GLU A 37 -8.12 -3.24 -5.11
CA GLU A 37 -7.16 -2.21 -5.52
C GLU A 37 -6.28 -1.74 -4.33
N PHE A 38 -6.89 -1.54 -3.16
CA PHE A 38 -6.17 -1.19 -1.95
C PHE A 38 -5.20 -2.29 -1.51
N ARG A 39 -5.58 -3.58 -1.62
CA ARG A 39 -4.69 -4.71 -1.32
C ARG A 39 -3.51 -4.78 -2.28
N GLU A 40 -3.73 -4.50 -3.56
CA GLU A 40 -2.62 -4.40 -4.51
C GLU A 40 -1.68 -3.25 -4.14
N PHE A 41 -2.22 -2.09 -3.80
CA PHE A 41 -1.45 -0.95 -3.29
C PHE A 41 -0.64 -1.30 -2.04
N LEU A 42 -1.25 -1.96 -1.05
CA LEU A 42 -0.55 -2.44 0.14
C LEU A 42 0.58 -3.40 -0.20
N SER A 43 0.33 -4.40 -1.07
CA SER A 43 1.35 -5.38 -1.47
C SER A 43 2.57 -4.74 -2.12
N TRP A 44 2.38 -3.65 -2.86
CA TRP A 44 3.45 -2.89 -3.49
C TRP A 44 4.21 -2.03 -2.47
N ASN A 45 3.48 -1.30 -1.62
CA ASN A 45 4.06 -0.33 -0.72
C ASN A 45 4.73 -0.98 0.52
N SER A 46 4.33 -2.18 0.91
CA SER A 46 4.89 -2.88 2.07
C SER A 46 6.16 -3.69 1.78
N LEU A 47 6.64 -3.76 0.53
CA LEU A 47 7.78 -4.62 0.17
C LEU A 47 9.05 -4.32 0.96
N MET A 48 9.41 -3.04 1.08
CA MET A 48 10.61 -2.64 1.82
C MET A 48 10.46 -2.93 3.32
N GLN A 49 9.29 -2.65 3.88
CA GLN A 49 8.96 -2.96 5.28
C GLN A 49 9.03 -4.47 5.54
N ARG A 50 8.52 -5.30 4.62
CA ARG A 50 8.59 -6.77 4.71
C ARG A 50 10.03 -7.28 4.67
N ARG A 51 10.86 -6.77 3.75
CA ARG A 51 12.28 -7.16 3.66
C ARG A 51 13.04 -6.80 4.93
N ALA A 52 12.80 -5.60 5.46
CA ALA A 52 13.39 -5.17 6.72
C ALA A 52 12.91 -6.05 7.89
N ALA A 53 11.62 -6.37 7.95
CA ALA A 53 11.04 -7.21 9.01
C ALA A 53 11.67 -8.62 9.04
N ILE A 54 11.87 -9.23 7.87
CA ILE A 54 12.51 -10.56 7.77
C ILE A 54 13.97 -10.49 8.25
N GLY A 55 14.69 -9.42 7.90
CA GLY A 55 16.06 -9.20 8.40
C GLY A 55 16.12 -8.99 9.91
N VAL A 56 15.19 -8.20 10.47
CA VAL A 56 15.07 -8.02 11.93
C VAL A 56 14.74 -9.34 12.62
N ALA A 57 13.81 -10.13 12.05
CA ALA A 57 13.50 -11.45 12.58
C ALA A 57 14.74 -12.37 12.59
N PHE A 58 15.53 -12.38 11.51
CA PHE A 58 16.78 -13.13 11.45
C PHE A 58 17.74 -12.73 12.58
N LEU A 59 17.92 -11.44 12.82
CA LEU A 59 18.77 -10.92 13.90
C LEU A 59 18.25 -11.34 15.29
N ILE A 60 16.94 -11.26 15.52
CA ILE A 60 16.32 -11.69 16.79
C ILE A 60 16.57 -13.18 17.02
N TRP A 61 16.37 -14.02 16.00
CA TRP A 61 16.62 -15.46 16.11
C TRP A 61 18.09 -15.81 16.32
N ALA A 62 19.02 -15.09 15.68
CA ALA A 62 20.44 -15.24 15.93
C ALA A 62 20.83 -14.82 17.37
N LEU A 63 20.24 -13.74 17.88
CA LEU A 63 20.46 -13.31 19.26
C LEU A 63 19.94 -14.32 20.28
N PHE A 64 18.82 -14.99 19.98
CA PHE A 64 18.33 -16.08 20.82
C PHE A 64 19.30 -17.25 20.93
N ILE A 65 20.01 -17.61 19.86
CA ILE A 65 21.06 -18.65 19.93
C ILE A 65 22.16 -18.25 20.92
N VAL A 66 22.59 -16.98 20.86
CA VAL A 66 23.61 -16.46 21.79
C VAL A 66 23.08 -16.46 23.21
N ALA A 67 21.83 -16.06 23.43
CA ALA A 67 21.19 -16.10 24.74
C ALA A 67 21.09 -17.54 25.28
N ASP A 68 20.65 -18.49 24.45
CA ASP A 68 20.56 -19.91 24.81
C ASP A 68 21.96 -20.45 25.20
N TRP A 69 23.02 -20.06 24.48
CA TRP A 69 24.42 -20.45 24.79
C TRP A 69 24.94 -19.87 26.11
N MET A 70 24.51 -18.65 26.48
CA MET A 70 24.90 -18.03 27.75
C MET A 70 24.11 -18.56 28.95
N MET A 71 22.86 -18.96 28.74
CA MET A 71 21.93 -19.33 29.81
C MET A 71 21.95 -20.83 30.13
N VAL A 72 22.11 -21.68 29.11
CA VAL A 72 22.06 -23.14 29.28
C VAL A 72 23.47 -23.66 29.54
N ASP A 73 23.70 -24.23 30.73
CA ASP A 73 24.93 -24.96 31.00
C ASP A 73 24.94 -26.28 30.20
N ILE A 74 25.70 -26.27 29.10
CA ILE A 74 25.83 -27.38 28.16
C ILE A 74 26.31 -28.67 28.86
N ARG A 75 27.05 -28.55 29.96
CA ARG A 75 27.56 -29.72 30.70
C ARG A 75 26.45 -30.44 31.46
N LEU A 76 25.47 -29.69 31.95
CA LEU A 76 24.35 -30.21 32.74
C LEU A 76 23.18 -30.66 31.86
N HIS A 77 22.91 -29.93 30.77
CA HIS A 77 21.78 -30.21 29.88
C HIS A 77 22.17 -30.23 28.39
N PRO A 78 23.02 -31.18 27.95
CA PRO A 78 23.49 -31.23 26.56
C PRO A 78 22.35 -31.47 25.56
N SER A 79 21.39 -32.34 25.88
CA SER A 79 20.25 -32.65 25.02
C SER A 79 19.31 -31.45 24.80
N LEU A 80 19.11 -30.63 25.84
CA LEU A 80 18.29 -29.42 25.75
C LEU A 80 18.91 -28.42 24.77
N PHE A 81 20.22 -28.17 24.90
CA PHE A 81 20.92 -27.22 24.04
C PHE A 81 20.89 -27.66 22.57
N GLU A 82 21.11 -28.95 22.28
CA GLU A 82 21.02 -29.50 20.92
C GLU A 82 19.62 -29.34 20.31
N GLN A 83 18.57 -29.64 21.08
CA GLN A 83 17.18 -29.50 20.62
C GLN A 83 16.80 -28.04 20.38
N LEU A 84 17.19 -27.13 21.27
CA LEU A 84 16.98 -25.68 21.09
C LEU A 84 17.71 -25.19 19.85
N LEU A 85 19.00 -25.52 19.71
CA LEU A 85 19.80 -25.14 18.55
C LEU A 85 19.18 -25.67 17.25
N GLY A 86 18.66 -26.89 17.24
CA GLY A 86 17.93 -27.46 16.11
C GLY A 86 16.71 -26.64 15.70
N VAL A 87 15.88 -26.23 16.66
CA VAL A 87 14.71 -25.35 16.41
C VAL A 87 15.17 -23.98 15.89
N ARG A 88 16.19 -23.36 16.50
CA ARG A 88 16.70 -22.04 16.08
C ARG A 88 17.29 -22.08 14.68
N LEU A 89 18.13 -23.06 14.36
CA LEU A 89 18.74 -23.23 13.04
C LEU A 89 17.69 -23.54 11.96
N GLY A 90 16.66 -24.34 12.29
CA GLY A 90 15.53 -24.57 11.40
C GLY A 90 14.81 -23.27 11.01
N MET A 91 14.56 -22.40 11.98
CA MET A 91 13.94 -21.09 11.74
C MET A 91 14.85 -20.13 10.97
N ILE A 92 16.16 -20.12 11.27
CA ILE A 92 17.14 -19.36 10.48
C ILE A 92 17.17 -19.85 9.04
N GLY A 93 17.16 -21.16 8.81
CA GLY A 93 17.11 -21.76 7.48
C GLY A 93 15.85 -21.33 6.71
N LEU A 94 14.68 -21.34 7.36
CA LEU A 94 13.44 -20.83 6.77
C LEU A 94 13.57 -19.36 6.38
N LEU A 95 14.10 -18.51 7.27
CA LEU A 95 14.27 -17.07 7.00
C LEU A 95 15.26 -16.84 5.85
N LEU A 96 16.32 -17.64 5.74
CA LEU A 96 17.28 -17.59 4.63
C LEU A 96 16.68 -17.98 3.28
N VAL A 97 15.59 -18.77 3.26
CA VAL A 97 14.84 -19.08 2.02
C VAL A 97 13.84 -17.97 1.70
N VAL A 98 13.10 -17.51 2.71
CA VAL A 98 12.04 -16.51 2.53
C VAL A 98 12.60 -15.11 2.21
N TRP A 99 13.76 -14.75 2.78
CA TRP A 99 14.31 -13.41 2.64
C TRP A 99 14.76 -13.08 1.21
N PRO A 100 15.57 -13.91 0.51
CA PRO A 100 15.91 -13.67 -0.89
C PRO A 100 14.69 -13.75 -1.80
N ALA A 101 13.74 -14.65 -1.51
CA ALA A 101 12.49 -14.76 -2.27
C ALA A 101 11.67 -13.45 -2.22
N ALA A 102 11.76 -12.68 -1.14
CA ALA A 102 11.11 -11.37 -1.02
C ALA A 102 11.69 -10.29 -1.96
N PHE A 103 12.85 -10.53 -2.59
CA PHE A 103 13.43 -9.65 -3.60
C PHE A 103 12.94 -9.96 -5.02
N LEU A 104 12.39 -11.15 -5.26
CA LEU A 104 11.89 -11.59 -6.57
C LEU A 104 10.48 -11.05 -6.83
N PRO A 105 10.26 -10.18 -7.84
CA PRO A 105 8.95 -9.60 -8.11
C PRO A 105 7.88 -10.64 -8.45
N SER A 106 8.26 -11.74 -9.10
CA SER A 106 7.39 -12.85 -9.49
C SER A 106 6.80 -13.60 -8.30
N LEU A 107 7.50 -13.64 -7.16
CA LEU A 107 7.08 -14.36 -5.97
C LEU A 107 6.28 -13.50 -4.98
N ARG A 108 6.01 -12.22 -5.29
CA ARG A 108 5.34 -11.31 -4.35
C ARG A 108 4.00 -11.83 -3.85
N LYS A 109 3.12 -12.24 -4.77
CA LYS A 109 1.79 -12.75 -4.44
C LYS A 109 1.87 -14.02 -3.60
N VAL A 110 2.84 -14.89 -3.88
CA VAL A 110 3.12 -16.08 -3.06
C VAL A 110 3.56 -15.66 -1.67
N GLY A 111 4.46 -14.69 -1.57
CA GLY A 111 4.89 -14.08 -0.31
C GLY A 111 3.72 -13.58 0.55
N ASP A 112 2.75 -12.88 -0.05
CA ASP A 112 1.54 -12.41 0.64
C ASP A 112 0.71 -13.58 1.19
N ALA A 113 0.59 -14.65 0.42
CA ALA A 113 -0.16 -15.84 0.81
C ALA A 113 0.53 -16.63 1.93
N ILE A 114 1.86 -16.76 1.90
CA ILE A 114 2.61 -17.58 2.89
C ILE A 114 2.91 -16.83 4.19
N ALA A 115 2.94 -15.48 4.17
CA ALA A 115 3.29 -14.65 5.34
C ALA A 115 2.58 -15.02 6.65
N PRO A 116 1.24 -15.22 6.73
CA PRO A 116 0.59 -15.57 7.99
C PRO A 116 1.03 -16.94 8.52
N TYR A 117 1.34 -17.89 7.62
CA TYR A 117 1.83 -19.21 8.01
C TYR A 117 3.27 -19.14 8.53
N CYS A 118 4.13 -18.32 7.93
CA CYS A 118 5.48 -18.09 8.46
C CYS A 118 5.44 -17.48 9.87
N LEU A 119 4.56 -16.50 10.10
CA LEU A 119 4.37 -15.89 11.42
C LEU A 119 3.84 -16.89 12.45
N LEU A 120 2.87 -17.73 12.06
CA LEU A 120 2.37 -18.80 12.92
C LEU A 120 3.49 -19.79 13.25
N LEU A 121 4.30 -20.17 12.27
CA LEU A 121 5.43 -21.09 12.48
C LEU A 121 6.50 -20.49 13.41
N ILE A 122 6.77 -19.18 13.31
CA ILE A 122 7.62 -18.46 14.26
C ILE A 122 7.06 -18.60 15.70
N ASN A 123 5.75 -18.39 15.88
CA ASN A 123 5.13 -18.53 17.20
C ASN A 123 5.18 -19.98 17.72
N LEU A 124 4.91 -20.97 16.86
CA LEU A 124 5.01 -22.38 17.23
C LEU A 124 6.44 -22.80 17.59
N ALA A 125 7.44 -22.29 16.89
CA ALA A 125 8.84 -22.58 17.18
C ALA A 125 9.28 -22.00 18.54
N VAL A 126 8.82 -20.79 18.87
CA VAL A 126 9.01 -20.21 20.21
C VAL A 126 8.33 -21.08 21.27
N LEU A 127 7.10 -21.52 21.01
CA LEU A 127 6.33 -22.34 21.94
C LEU A 127 6.96 -23.71 22.18
N ALA A 128 7.55 -24.30 21.13
CA ALA A 128 8.34 -25.52 21.24
C ALA A 128 9.54 -25.33 22.17
N CYS A 129 10.26 -24.20 22.07
CA CYS A 129 11.34 -23.88 23.02
C CYS A 129 10.82 -23.79 24.46
N ASP A 130 9.68 -23.14 24.69
CA ASP A 130 9.09 -23.02 26.04
C ASP A 130 8.76 -24.40 26.64
N VAL A 131 8.23 -25.33 25.84
CA VAL A 131 7.96 -26.72 26.25
C VAL A 131 9.25 -27.47 26.57
N LEU A 132 10.31 -27.28 25.76
CA LEU A 132 11.59 -27.93 25.98
C LEU A 132 12.26 -27.52 27.29
N PHE A 133 12.20 -26.23 27.64
CA PHE A 133 12.70 -25.74 28.93
C PHE A 133 11.96 -26.38 30.11
N GLU A 134 10.62 -26.45 30.04
CA GLU A 134 9.82 -27.07 31.09
C GLU A 134 10.11 -28.57 31.21
N TRP A 135 10.19 -29.27 30.07
CA TRP A 135 10.45 -30.71 30.04
C TRP A 135 11.78 -31.09 30.70
N HIS A 136 12.82 -30.26 30.54
CA HIS A 136 14.13 -30.49 31.13
C HIS A 136 14.27 -29.90 32.55
N GLY A 137 13.21 -29.31 33.11
CA GLY A 137 13.19 -28.75 34.46
C GLY A 137 14.08 -27.50 34.62
N VAL A 138 14.41 -26.82 33.53
CA VAL A 138 15.25 -25.62 33.56
C VAL A 138 14.34 -24.39 33.68
N PRO A 139 14.61 -23.47 34.63
CA PRO A 139 13.80 -22.26 34.79
C PRO A 139 13.68 -21.49 33.47
N ARG A 140 12.44 -21.13 33.11
CA ARG A 140 12.15 -20.45 31.84
C ARG A 140 12.60 -18.99 31.92
N PHE A 141 13.78 -18.69 31.39
CA PHE A 141 14.27 -17.30 31.26
C PHE A 141 13.70 -16.57 30.02
N THR A 142 13.12 -17.31 29.07
CA THR A 142 12.76 -16.85 27.72
C THR A 142 11.26 -16.59 27.49
N GLN A 143 10.45 -16.35 28.54
CA GLN A 143 9.02 -16.01 28.40
C GLN A 143 8.74 -14.77 27.52
N LEU A 144 9.77 -13.95 27.27
CA LEU A 144 9.74 -12.83 26.33
C LEU A 144 9.58 -13.26 24.86
N GLY A 145 9.98 -14.48 24.50
CA GLY A 145 9.90 -14.98 23.12
C GLY A 145 8.48 -14.98 22.58
N ALA A 146 7.50 -15.43 23.37
CA ALA A 146 6.10 -15.47 22.97
C ALA A 146 5.55 -14.06 22.69
N THR A 147 5.98 -13.07 23.50
CA THR A 147 5.65 -11.65 23.31
C THR A 147 6.20 -11.14 21.99
N LEU A 148 7.47 -11.39 21.69
CA LEU A 148 8.10 -10.98 20.42
C LEU A 148 7.42 -11.64 19.21
N GLY A 149 7.01 -12.90 19.32
CA GLY A 149 6.25 -13.61 18.30
C GLY A 149 4.90 -12.95 18.02
N ILE A 150 4.17 -12.54 19.06
CA ILE A 150 2.91 -11.79 18.92
C ILE A 150 3.16 -10.41 18.31
N LEU A 151 4.18 -9.68 18.77
CA LEU A 151 4.55 -8.37 18.20
C LEU A 151 4.86 -8.46 16.71
N ALA A 152 5.52 -9.53 16.27
CA ALA A 152 5.83 -9.75 14.86
C ALA A 152 4.57 -9.85 13.96
N VAL A 153 3.44 -10.33 14.49
CA VAL A 153 2.16 -10.41 13.74
C VAL A 153 1.61 -9.04 13.37
N PHE A 154 1.87 -8.02 14.20
CA PHE A 154 1.40 -6.66 13.99
C PHE A 154 2.37 -5.80 13.17
N PHE A 155 3.52 -6.35 12.78
CA PHE A 155 4.44 -5.66 11.89
C PHE A 155 3.76 -5.46 10.52
N PRO A 156 3.93 -4.29 9.87
CA PRO A 156 3.23 -3.97 8.62
C PRO A 156 3.76 -4.78 7.43
N LEU A 157 3.35 -6.04 7.37
CA LEU A 157 3.75 -7.01 6.35
C LEU A 157 2.84 -6.96 5.12
N GLY A 158 1.85 -6.06 5.07
CA GLY A 158 0.85 -6.00 3.98
C GLY A 158 -0.35 -6.93 4.18
N LEU A 159 -0.54 -7.45 5.39
CA LEU A 159 -1.73 -8.20 5.77
C LEU A 159 -2.86 -7.24 6.16
N ALA A 160 -4.10 -7.62 5.88
CA ALA A 160 -5.26 -6.85 6.31
C ALA A 160 -5.42 -6.92 7.84
N PHE A 161 -5.91 -5.84 8.46
CA PHE A 161 -6.12 -5.72 9.91
C PHE A 161 -6.77 -6.96 10.54
N TRP A 162 -7.91 -7.41 10.01
CA TRP A 162 -8.63 -8.56 10.56
C TRP A 162 -7.88 -9.89 10.43
N ALA A 163 -6.97 -10.02 9.46
CA ALA A 163 -6.12 -11.20 9.36
C ALA A 163 -5.07 -11.21 10.49
N CYS A 164 -4.43 -10.06 10.76
CA CYS A 164 -3.49 -9.91 11.87
C CYS A 164 -4.17 -10.16 13.21
N VAL A 165 -5.36 -9.60 13.46
CA VAL A 165 -6.08 -9.79 14.73
C VAL A 165 -6.45 -11.26 14.95
N ARG A 166 -6.99 -11.96 13.94
CA ARG A 166 -7.29 -13.40 14.06
C ARG A 166 -6.03 -14.23 14.32
N LEU A 167 -4.94 -13.92 13.62
CA LEU A 167 -3.67 -14.62 13.80
C LEU A 167 -3.09 -14.37 15.20
N ALA A 168 -3.13 -13.13 15.70
CA ALA A 168 -2.66 -12.80 17.04
C ALA A 168 -3.48 -13.47 18.13
N LEU A 169 -4.82 -13.52 17.99
CA LEU A 169 -5.70 -14.25 18.91
C LEU A 169 -5.43 -15.76 18.87
N LEU A 170 -5.15 -16.33 17.69
CA LEU A 170 -4.75 -17.72 17.56
C LEU A 170 -3.42 -18.00 18.29
N CYS A 171 -2.40 -17.17 18.08
CA CYS A 171 -1.12 -17.29 18.79
C CYS A 171 -1.31 -17.20 20.32
N LEU A 172 -2.14 -16.24 20.79
CA LEU A 172 -2.44 -16.10 22.21
C LEU A 172 -3.16 -17.35 22.77
N ALA A 173 -4.13 -17.89 22.03
CA ALA A 173 -4.84 -19.10 22.41
C ALA A 173 -3.93 -20.33 22.45
N LEU A 174 -3.00 -20.47 21.49
CA LEU A 174 -2.02 -21.55 21.47
C LEU A 174 -1.05 -21.45 22.66
N ASN A 175 -0.57 -20.24 22.97
CA ASN A 175 0.28 -20.00 24.13
C ASN A 175 -0.44 -20.38 25.44
N LEU A 176 -1.71 -19.99 25.59
CA LEU A 176 -2.54 -20.37 26.73
C LEU A 176 -2.74 -21.89 26.79
N ALA A 177 -3.03 -22.54 25.66
CA ALA A 177 -3.25 -23.98 25.61
C ALA A 177 -2.00 -24.76 26.04
N VAL A 178 -0.82 -24.39 25.55
CA VAL A 178 0.44 -25.04 25.96
C VAL A 178 0.75 -24.78 27.43
N PHE A 179 0.48 -23.57 27.93
CA PHE A 179 0.57 -23.32 29.36
C PHE A 179 -0.35 -24.26 30.16
N LEU A 180 -1.61 -24.43 29.77
CA LEU A 180 -2.54 -25.30 30.52
C LEU A 180 -2.16 -26.79 30.46
N LEU A 181 -1.55 -27.24 29.35
CA LEU A 181 -1.19 -28.64 29.14
C LEU A 181 0.16 -29.02 29.75
N PHE A 182 1.13 -28.09 29.76
CA PHE A 182 2.51 -28.36 30.15
C PHE A 182 3.01 -27.51 31.31
N GLY A 183 2.27 -26.47 31.74
CA GLY A 183 2.70 -25.61 32.83
C GLY A 183 2.44 -26.24 34.20
N GLY A 184 3.51 -26.52 34.95
CA GLY A 184 3.38 -27.02 36.33
C GLY A 184 2.61 -26.07 37.24
N GLU A 185 1.91 -26.62 38.25
CA GLU A 185 1.06 -25.87 39.19
C GLU A 185 1.83 -24.79 39.97
N GLU A 186 3.11 -25.01 40.27
CA GLU A 186 3.97 -24.03 40.94
C GLU A 186 4.15 -22.72 40.14
N ASN A 187 4.00 -22.78 38.81
CA ASN A 187 4.18 -21.64 37.91
C ASN A 187 2.86 -20.97 37.49
N LEU A 188 1.72 -21.36 38.08
CA LEU A 188 0.39 -20.89 37.67
C LEU A 188 0.26 -19.36 37.67
N ARG A 189 0.74 -18.69 38.74
CA ARG A 189 0.66 -17.23 38.89
C ARG A 189 1.46 -16.50 37.80
N THR A 190 2.70 -16.91 37.57
CA THR A 190 3.60 -16.30 36.58
C THR A 190 3.05 -16.46 35.17
N ASN A 191 2.56 -17.65 34.83
CA ASN A 191 2.00 -17.92 33.50
C ASN A 191 0.66 -17.21 33.25
N LEU A 192 -0.18 -17.06 34.29
CA LEU A 192 -1.39 -16.24 34.20
C LEU A 192 -1.04 -14.77 33.94
N LEU A 193 -0.07 -14.21 34.67
CA LEU A 193 0.40 -12.85 34.46
C LEU A 193 0.95 -12.64 33.05
N ASN A 194 1.74 -13.59 32.53
CA ASN A 194 2.24 -13.53 31.16
C ASN A 194 1.15 -13.62 30.10
N THR A 195 0.12 -14.44 30.34
CA THR A 195 -1.04 -14.54 29.43
C THR A 195 -1.81 -13.23 29.39
N LEU A 196 -2.07 -12.64 30.56
CA LEU A 196 -2.72 -11.33 30.67
C LEU A 196 -1.89 -10.22 30.01
N TYR A 197 -0.57 -10.23 30.23
CA TYR A 197 0.36 -9.30 29.61
C TYR A 197 0.35 -9.42 28.08
N ASN A 198 0.42 -10.64 27.54
CA ASN A 198 0.31 -10.86 26.10
C ASN A 198 -1.06 -10.45 25.53
N GLY A 199 -2.15 -10.65 26.30
CA GLY A 199 -3.47 -10.12 25.95
C GLY A 199 -3.48 -8.59 25.84
N LEU A 200 -2.81 -7.89 26.77
CA LEU A 200 -2.63 -6.44 26.71
C LEU A 200 -1.81 -6.02 25.48
N VAL A 201 -0.74 -6.74 25.16
CA VAL A 201 0.07 -6.50 23.95
C VAL A 201 -0.79 -6.63 22.70
N VAL A 202 -1.60 -7.69 22.58
CA VAL A 202 -2.54 -7.87 21.46
C VAL A 202 -3.50 -6.68 21.36
N LEU A 203 -4.05 -6.19 22.48
CA LEU A 203 -4.96 -5.04 22.50
C LEU A 203 -4.27 -3.75 22.03
N ILE A 204 -3.10 -3.42 22.60
CA ILE A 204 -2.34 -2.22 22.26
C ILE A 204 -1.91 -2.25 20.80
N CYS A 205 -1.37 -3.36 20.33
CA CYS A 205 -0.92 -3.50 18.95
C CYS A 205 -2.08 -3.53 17.96
N SER A 206 -3.23 -4.10 18.33
CA SER A 206 -4.44 -4.03 17.51
C SER A 206 -4.93 -2.59 17.38
N PHE A 207 -4.92 -1.81 18.46
CA PHE A 207 -5.28 -0.40 18.41
C PHE A 207 -4.31 0.41 17.53
N ALA A 208 -3.00 0.20 17.69
CA ALA A 208 -1.98 0.85 16.86
C ALA A 208 -2.14 0.48 15.37
N LEU A 209 -2.34 -0.80 15.06
CA LEU A 209 -2.55 -1.29 13.70
C LEU A 209 -3.85 -0.75 13.11
N TYR A 210 -4.91 -0.61 13.90
CA TYR A 210 -6.16 0.01 13.47
C TYR A 210 -5.94 1.45 13.01
N LEU A 211 -5.26 2.25 13.83
CA LEU A 211 -4.95 3.65 13.48
C LEU A 211 -4.07 3.73 12.23
N GLN A 212 -3.08 2.86 12.11
CA GLN A 212 -2.20 2.80 10.96
C GLN A 212 -2.95 2.40 9.67
N ASP A 213 -3.75 1.33 9.69
CA ASP A 213 -4.52 0.87 8.53
C ASP A 213 -5.58 1.91 8.14
N TYR A 214 -6.23 2.54 9.12
CA TYR A 214 -7.15 3.65 8.85
C TYR A 214 -6.45 4.80 8.13
N ALA A 215 -5.28 5.22 8.60
CA ALA A 215 -4.50 6.29 7.99
C ALA A 215 -4.03 5.93 6.57
N GLN A 216 -3.59 4.69 6.33
CA GLN A 216 -3.20 4.21 5.00
C GLN A 216 -4.38 4.19 4.03
N ARG A 217 -5.55 3.77 4.49
CA ARG A 217 -6.81 3.78 3.73
C ARG A 217 -7.25 5.21 3.36
N GLU A 218 -7.19 6.13 4.31
CA GLU A 218 -7.49 7.56 4.08
C GLU A 218 -6.51 8.17 3.08
N GLN A 219 -5.20 7.92 3.24
CA GLN A 219 -4.17 8.38 2.30
C GLN A 219 -4.35 7.80 0.90
N PHE A 220 -4.72 6.52 0.78
CA PHE A 220 -5.00 5.87 -0.50
C PHE A 220 -6.14 6.58 -1.23
N LEU A 221 -7.29 6.76 -0.55
CA LEU A 221 -8.44 7.49 -1.10
C LEU A 221 -8.07 8.92 -1.48
N GLY A 222 -7.39 9.64 -0.59
CA GLY A 222 -6.98 11.03 -0.82
C GLY A 222 -6.03 11.17 -2.02
N ARG A 223 -5.03 10.29 -2.13
CA ARG A 223 -4.12 10.27 -3.29
C ARG A 223 -4.84 10.00 -4.60
N ARG A 224 -5.81 9.08 -4.61
CA ARG A 224 -6.61 8.77 -5.81
C ARG A 224 -7.50 9.95 -6.20
N LEU A 225 -8.14 10.58 -5.23
CA LEU A 225 -8.95 11.79 -5.45
C LEU A 225 -8.12 12.96 -5.98
N LEU A 226 -6.98 13.26 -5.34
CA LEU A 226 -6.05 14.29 -5.80
C LEU A 226 -5.50 13.98 -7.19
N GLY A 227 -5.19 12.72 -7.48
CA GLY A 227 -4.79 12.27 -8.81
C GLY A 227 -5.83 12.63 -9.86
N MET A 228 -7.09 12.23 -9.66
CA MET A 228 -8.19 12.52 -10.60
C MET A 228 -8.47 14.01 -10.74
N MET A 229 -8.43 14.79 -9.66
CA MET A 229 -8.57 16.25 -9.72
C MET A 229 -7.40 16.89 -10.46
N ALA A 230 -6.20 16.35 -10.30
CA ALA A 230 -5.01 16.78 -11.02
C ALA A 230 -4.91 16.20 -12.44
N GLU A 231 -5.94 15.51 -12.94
CA GLU A 231 -6.08 15.06 -14.33
C GLU A 231 -7.12 15.89 -15.11
N GLN A 232 -7.95 16.67 -14.41
CA GLN A 232 -8.97 17.51 -15.01
C GLN A 232 -8.71 18.99 -14.74
N ASP A 233 -9.18 19.85 -15.63
CA ASP A 233 -9.19 21.30 -15.44
C ASP A 233 -10.43 21.68 -14.60
N SER A 234 -10.22 22.42 -13.51
CA SER A 234 -11.27 22.72 -12.53
C SER A 234 -12.34 23.68 -13.07
N LEU A 235 -12.01 24.48 -14.10
CA LEU A 235 -12.95 25.41 -14.70
C LEU A 235 -13.83 24.72 -15.75
N THR A 236 -13.24 23.94 -16.65
CA THR A 236 -13.94 23.37 -17.81
C THR A 236 -14.38 21.92 -17.60
N GLY A 237 -13.81 21.21 -16.63
CA GLY A 237 -14.02 19.77 -16.42
C GLY A 237 -13.43 18.87 -17.51
N LEU A 238 -12.68 19.46 -18.46
CA LEU A 238 -11.94 18.74 -19.49
C LEU A 238 -10.66 18.14 -18.92
N VAL A 239 -10.04 17.21 -19.67
CA VAL A 239 -8.71 16.69 -19.33
C VAL A 239 -7.72 17.86 -19.27
N ASN A 240 -6.94 17.99 -18.22
CA ASN A 240 -5.92 19.03 -18.18
C ASN A 240 -4.73 18.68 -19.07
N ARG A 241 -3.94 19.71 -19.41
CA ARG A 241 -2.77 19.56 -20.29
C ARG A 241 -1.83 18.40 -19.91
N ARG A 242 -1.54 18.24 -18.61
CA ARG A 242 -0.62 17.20 -18.14
C ARG A 242 -1.13 15.79 -18.44
N TYR A 243 -2.41 15.55 -18.21
CA TYR A 243 -3.01 14.25 -18.48
C TYR A 243 -3.27 14.04 -19.97
N TYR A 244 -3.55 15.11 -20.73
CA TYR A 244 -3.59 15.06 -22.19
C TYR A 244 -2.27 14.58 -22.79
N GLU A 245 -1.13 15.10 -22.34
CA GLU A 245 0.19 14.68 -22.86
C GLU A 245 0.41 13.17 -22.68
N LEU A 246 0.00 12.61 -21.53
CA LEU A 246 0.05 11.16 -21.27
C LEU A 246 -0.87 10.36 -22.20
N LEU A 247 -2.11 10.82 -22.39
CA LEU A 247 -3.08 10.14 -23.24
C LEU A 247 -2.72 10.23 -24.73
N ALA A 248 -2.21 11.38 -25.17
CA ALA A 248 -1.74 11.59 -26.54
C ALA A 248 -0.58 10.65 -26.88
N GLN A 249 0.37 10.46 -25.97
CA GLN A 249 1.45 9.49 -26.16
C GLN A 249 0.92 8.06 -26.35
N ARG A 250 -0.03 7.63 -25.51
CA ARG A 250 -0.66 6.30 -25.65
C ARG A 250 -1.41 6.14 -26.96
N ALA A 251 -2.16 7.17 -27.38
CA ALA A 251 -2.90 7.16 -28.64
C ALA A 251 -1.95 7.05 -29.84
N LEU A 252 -0.81 7.74 -29.81
CA LEU A 252 0.23 7.63 -30.85
C LEU A 252 0.88 6.24 -30.89
N GLU A 253 1.21 5.66 -29.74
CA GLU A 253 1.75 4.30 -29.65
C GLU A 253 0.75 3.24 -30.17
N GLN A 254 -0.54 3.39 -29.83
CA GLN A 254 -1.60 2.51 -30.32
C GLN A 254 -1.83 2.68 -31.82
N GLY A 255 -1.89 3.93 -32.32
CA GLY A 255 -2.03 4.21 -33.75
C GLY A 255 -0.89 3.63 -34.57
N ALA A 256 0.35 3.70 -34.06
CA ALA A 256 1.51 3.09 -34.69
C ALA A 256 1.41 1.55 -34.75
N ARG A 257 0.87 0.90 -33.70
CA ARG A 257 0.67 -0.56 -33.67
C ARG A 257 -0.46 -1.04 -34.56
N GLU A 258 -1.54 -0.27 -34.66
CA GLU A 258 -2.73 -0.61 -35.45
C GLU A 258 -2.67 -0.07 -36.89
N GLU A 259 -1.57 0.59 -37.28
CA GLU A 259 -1.41 1.30 -38.55
C GLU A 259 -2.55 2.31 -38.82
N LYS A 260 -3.05 2.96 -37.76
CA LYS A 260 -4.10 3.97 -37.82
C LYS A 260 -3.56 5.36 -37.53
N GLY A 261 -4.01 6.34 -38.32
CA GLY A 261 -3.69 7.75 -38.10
C GLY A 261 -4.37 8.31 -36.85
N VAL A 262 -3.65 9.16 -36.12
CA VAL A 262 -4.18 9.95 -34.99
C VAL A 262 -4.38 11.38 -35.46
N ALA A 263 -5.56 11.95 -35.20
CA ALA A 263 -5.87 13.34 -35.52
C ALA A 263 -5.87 14.20 -34.25
N LEU A 264 -5.33 15.42 -34.35
CA LEU A 264 -5.37 16.44 -33.30
C LEU A 264 -6.14 17.65 -33.80
N ILE A 265 -7.11 18.10 -33.01
CA ILE A 265 -7.89 19.32 -33.27
C ILE A 265 -7.56 20.33 -32.17
N LEU A 266 -7.06 21.50 -32.57
CA LEU A 266 -6.85 22.63 -31.68
C LEU A 266 -8.01 23.61 -31.87
N VAL A 267 -8.67 23.95 -30.76
CA VAL A 267 -9.82 24.87 -30.73
C VAL A 267 -9.43 26.09 -29.90
N ASP A 268 -9.58 27.28 -30.48
CA ASP A 268 -9.44 28.55 -29.77
C ASP A 268 -10.79 29.29 -29.77
N VAL A 269 -11.02 30.12 -28.76
CA VAL A 269 -12.26 30.91 -28.63
C VAL A 269 -12.02 32.29 -29.19
N ASP A 270 -12.68 32.60 -30.31
CA ASP A 270 -12.56 33.89 -30.99
C ASP A 270 -12.96 35.04 -30.06
N ASP A 271 -12.15 36.12 -30.09
CA ASP A 271 -12.39 37.38 -29.36
C ASP A 271 -12.67 37.24 -27.85
N PHE A 272 -12.22 36.16 -27.20
CA PHE A 272 -12.51 35.88 -25.78
C PHE A 272 -12.08 37.00 -24.83
N LYS A 273 -11.02 37.74 -25.17
CA LYS A 273 -10.57 38.89 -24.38
C LYS A 273 -11.58 40.03 -24.43
N ALA A 274 -12.08 40.38 -25.61
CA ALA A 274 -13.09 41.43 -25.77
C ALA A 274 -14.40 41.04 -25.07
N TYR A 275 -14.77 39.75 -25.11
CA TYR A 275 -15.90 39.24 -24.34
C TYR A 275 -15.71 39.44 -22.83
N ASN A 276 -14.55 39.06 -22.28
CA ASN A 276 -14.23 39.26 -20.86
C ASN A 276 -14.19 40.75 -20.47
N ASP A 277 -13.64 41.60 -21.33
CA ASP A 277 -13.55 43.03 -21.08
C ASP A 277 -14.94 43.70 -21.05
N HIS A 278 -15.93 43.15 -21.78
CA HIS A 278 -17.30 43.66 -21.83
C HIS A 278 -18.21 43.06 -20.73
N TYR A 279 -18.16 41.74 -20.51
CA TYR A 279 -19.08 41.01 -19.61
C TYR A 279 -18.47 40.60 -18.27
N GLY A 280 -17.16 40.83 -18.09
CA GLY A 280 -16.41 40.44 -16.91
C GLY A 280 -15.96 38.98 -16.90
N HIS A 281 -14.89 38.70 -16.13
CA HIS A 281 -14.33 37.35 -15.97
C HIS A 281 -15.34 36.27 -15.53
N PRO A 282 -16.29 36.52 -14.62
CA PRO A 282 -17.27 35.50 -14.24
C PRO A 282 -18.15 35.01 -15.40
N ALA A 283 -18.49 35.89 -16.35
CA ALA A 283 -19.23 35.52 -17.55
C ALA A 283 -18.37 34.71 -18.53
N GLY A 284 -17.09 35.07 -18.68
CA GLY A 284 -16.10 34.29 -19.43
C GLY A 284 -15.92 32.88 -18.90
N ASP A 285 -15.82 32.73 -17.58
CA ASP A 285 -15.73 31.44 -16.90
C ASP A 285 -16.98 30.57 -17.15
N ALA A 286 -18.17 31.18 -17.16
CA ALA A 286 -19.41 30.49 -17.49
C ALA A 286 -19.43 30.01 -18.95
N ALA A 287 -18.95 30.83 -19.89
CA ALA A 287 -18.81 30.45 -21.29
C ALA A 287 -17.82 29.30 -21.48
N LEU A 288 -16.67 29.32 -20.79
CA LEU A 288 -15.69 28.24 -20.82
C LEU A 288 -16.23 26.93 -20.22
N ARG A 289 -17.02 27.00 -19.15
CA ARG A 289 -17.74 25.82 -18.60
C ARG A 289 -18.66 25.19 -19.64
N GLN A 290 -19.46 26.01 -20.33
CA GLN A 290 -20.37 25.52 -21.37
C GLN A 290 -19.61 24.93 -22.55
N LEU A 291 -18.53 25.57 -22.99
CA LEU A 291 -17.66 25.04 -24.04
C LEU A 291 -17.06 23.68 -23.66
N GLY A 292 -16.61 23.53 -22.40
CA GLY A 292 -16.12 22.25 -21.88
C GLY A 292 -17.17 21.14 -21.98
N VAL A 293 -18.43 21.42 -21.65
CA VAL A 293 -19.55 20.48 -21.81
C VAL A 293 -19.74 20.08 -23.27
N VAL A 294 -19.77 21.05 -24.20
CA VAL A 294 -19.96 20.80 -25.64
C VAL A 294 -18.81 19.96 -26.21
N LEU A 295 -17.57 20.31 -25.91
CA LEU A 295 -16.39 19.57 -26.38
C LEU A 295 -16.37 18.13 -25.86
N ARG A 296 -16.76 17.93 -24.59
CA ARG A 296 -16.89 16.59 -24.00
C ARG A 296 -17.98 15.76 -24.67
N GLN A 297 -19.11 16.37 -25.05
CA GLN A 297 -20.17 15.69 -25.80
C GLN A 297 -19.79 15.38 -27.26
N GLY A 298 -18.82 16.09 -27.82
CA GLY A 298 -18.24 15.84 -29.14
C GLY A 298 -17.28 14.65 -29.16
N ALA A 299 -16.53 14.44 -28.07
CA ALA A 299 -15.63 13.30 -27.89
C ALA A 299 -16.41 12.02 -27.50
N ARG A 300 -17.09 11.42 -28.48
CA ARG A 300 -18.04 10.31 -28.25
C ARG A 300 -17.40 8.93 -28.30
N ARG A 301 -16.27 8.76 -29.00
CA ARG A 301 -15.63 7.45 -29.15
C ARG A 301 -14.74 7.17 -27.95
N PRO A 302 -14.51 5.90 -27.59
CA PRO A 302 -13.69 5.51 -26.44
C PRO A 302 -12.25 6.06 -26.44
N LEU A 303 -11.73 6.47 -27.61
CA LEU A 303 -10.38 7.01 -27.79
C LEU A 303 -10.37 8.53 -28.06
N ASP A 304 -11.53 9.17 -28.15
CA ASP A 304 -11.59 10.62 -28.34
C ASP A 304 -11.26 11.31 -27.01
N ILE A 305 -10.34 12.29 -27.04
CA ILE A 305 -9.87 13.00 -25.85
C ILE A 305 -10.15 14.49 -26.04
N ALA A 306 -10.99 15.06 -25.19
CA ALA A 306 -11.19 16.50 -25.11
C ALA A 306 -10.39 17.06 -23.91
N ALA A 307 -9.46 17.95 -24.19
CA ALA A 307 -8.53 18.48 -23.20
C ALA A 307 -8.44 20.01 -23.23
N TRP A 308 -8.25 20.59 -22.05
CA TRP A 308 -7.91 21.99 -21.87
C TRP A 308 -6.39 22.18 -21.94
N ALA A 309 -5.94 22.84 -23.01
CA ALA A 309 -4.52 23.15 -23.23
C ALA A 309 -4.00 24.28 -22.31
N GLY A 310 -4.91 25.08 -21.75
CA GLY A 310 -4.60 26.27 -20.94
C GLY A 310 -4.01 27.43 -21.74
N ARG A 311 -4.11 28.66 -21.18
CA ARG A 311 -3.22 29.77 -21.56
C ARG A 311 -1.96 29.69 -20.71
N SER A 312 -0.80 29.66 -21.36
CA SER A 312 0.47 29.89 -20.67
C SER A 312 0.53 31.35 -20.18
N SER A 313 0.34 31.56 -18.87
CA SER A 313 0.72 32.74 -18.08
C SER A 313 -0.17 34.01 -18.15
N PRO A 314 -0.31 34.80 -17.06
CA PRO A 314 -1.14 36.02 -17.03
C PRO A 314 -0.53 37.25 -17.73
N CYS A 315 0.66 37.14 -18.35
CA CYS A 315 1.48 38.31 -18.64
C CYS A 315 1.75 38.59 -20.14
N CYS A 316 1.15 37.86 -21.08
CA CYS A 316 1.38 38.14 -22.50
C CYS A 316 0.33 39.12 -23.04
N SER A 317 0.74 40.38 -23.06
CA SER A 317 0.19 41.44 -23.88
C SER A 317 -0.05 40.96 -25.32
N THR A 318 -1.21 41.36 -25.83
CA THR A 318 -1.58 41.34 -27.25
C THR A 318 -0.50 42.03 -28.08
N THR A 319 0.28 41.25 -28.82
CA THR A 319 0.80 41.70 -30.11
C THR A 319 0.76 40.52 -31.08
N ALA A 320 -0.08 40.66 -32.09
CA ALA A 320 -0.15 39.74 -33.22
C ALA A 320 1.24 39.53 -33.82
N ARG A 321 1.75 38.29 -33.79
CA ARG A 321 2.77 37.84 -34.73
C ARG A 321 2.37 36.49 -35.31
N ARG A 322 2.46 36.46 -36.63
CA ARG A 322 2.19 35.35 -37.56
C ARG A 322 2.78 34.03 -37.06
N ALA A 323 2.01 32.98 -37.34
CA ALA A 323 2.35 31.57 -37.22
C ALA A 323 3.84 31.26 -37.51
N THR A 324 4.50 30.65 -36.53
CA THR A 324 5.67 29.80 -36.76
C THR A 324 5.20 28.35 -36.83
N PRO A 325 5.61 27.56 -37.84
CA PRO A 325 5.25 26.16 -37.90
C PRO A 325 6.05 25.36 -36.87
N TRP A 326 5.38 24.43 -36.18
CA TRP A 326 6.04 23.37 -35.43
C TRP A 326 6.97 22.57 -36.37
N PRO A 327 8.14 22.09 -35.89
CA PRO A 327 9.08 21.39 -36.75
C PRO A 327 8.47 20.07 -37.22
N SER A 328 8.53 19.84 -38.53
CA SER A 328 8.05 18.63 -39.19
C SER A 328 8.78 17.37 -38.71
N PRO A 329 8.11 16.22 -38.57
CA PRO A 329 8.75 14.93 -38.38
C PRO A 329 9.28 14.44 -39.73
N SER A 330 10.40 15.00 -40.18
CA SER A 330 11.09 14.57 -41.40
C SER A 330 12.56 14.32 -41.11
N ALA A 331 12.86 13.31 -40.29
CA ALA A 331 14.21 12.78 -40.12
C ALA A 331 14.21 11.31 -39.65
N CYS A 332 13.49 10.43 -40.35
CA CYS A 332 13.84 9.00 -40.33
C CYS A 332 13.40 8.31 -41.64
N GLY A 333 14.03 8.72 -42.74
CA GLY A 333 13.99 7.99 -44.01
C GLY A 333 15.34 7.37 -44.30
N ARG A 334 15.49 6.05 -44.07
CA ARG A 334 16.47 5.23 -44.81
C ARG A 334 15.79 3.95 -45.30
N ARG A 335 15.53 3.99 -46.61
CA ARG A 335 15.64 2.93 -47.62
C ARG A 335 15.18 1.52 -47.24
N TRP A 336 14.07 1.11 -47.86
CA TRP A 336 14.00 -0.17 -48.54
C TRP A 336 13.47 0.06 -49.97
N ARG A 337 14.31 -0.23 -50.98
CA ARG A 337 13.90 -0.37 -52.38
C ARG A 337 13.63 -1.85 -52.61
N ARG A 338 12.47 -2.11 -53.24
CA ARG A 338 12.02 -3.28 -54.01
C ARG A 338 12.59 -4.65 -53.68
#